data_AF-A0A124EPQ7-F1
#
_entry.id   AF-A0A124EPQ7-F1
#
_cell.length_a   1.000
_cell.length_b   1.000
_cell.length_c   1.000
_cell.angle_alpha   90.00
_cell.angle_beta   90.00
_cell.angle_gamma   90.00
#
_symmetry.space_group_name_H-M   'P 1'
#
loop_
_entity.id
_entity.type
_entity.pdbx_description
1 polymer ?
#
loop_
_entity_poly.entity_id
_entity_poly.type
_entity_poly.pdbx_seq_one_letter_code
_entity_poly.pdbx_strand_id
1 'polypeptide(L)'
;MTSFNDRVEGVLLATAAGDALGAPYEFKPPRGPEFEVEMVGGGGWRPGEWTDDTSMAIAIAEVAATGADLRDEAAQDAIVRRWLDWSRSAKDIGIQTSSVLRAAVRGGVITAASARAESEKYHRRTGRSAGNGSLMRTAPIALAYLDDEGAMVEAARALSELTHFDPDAGDACALWVCAIRHAVLTGKLDVRVGLPHLDARRRELWAKRLNEAEAAPPASFPNNGWVVTALQAAWSAISTTPVPEDDPVNGVFRADYLRLALDAAVRAGYDTDTVAAIAGGLLGAGYGASAVPAAWRVQLHGWPGITARGLVSLASAIGRKGKPDEFDFSYPHSSVDTCVRHPYDNGVLLGGIGALRQLPAEVDAVVSMCRLADEDMRADMPHVEVRLIDRPERDENPHLDFVLHDTVRLIEQFRREGRTVLVHCVGAYSRTPTMGALYGARLRGISGDEALRDVLEVLPNAHPNSAFRSALRRLQTQQTADGQRERSS
;
A
#
# COMPACT_ATOMS: atom_id res chain seq x y z
N MET A 1 -3.94 14.00 4.14
CA MET A 1 -2.69 14.08 3.36
C MET A 1 -3.07 14.60 1.98
N THR A 2 -2.24 15.38 1.28
CA THR A 2 -2.60 15.78 -0.08
C THR A 2 -2.74 14.55 -0.99
N SER A 3 -3.65 14.57 -1.96
CA SER A 3 -3.87 13.42 -2.86
C SER A 3 -2.61 12.96 -3.58
N PHE A 4 -1.70 13.89 -3.90
CA PHE A 4 -0.40 13.59 -4.48
C PHE A 4 0.49 12.79 -3.51
N ASN A 5 0.64 13.25 -2.26
CA ASN A 5 1.43 12.55 -1.26
C ASN A 5 0.81 11.17 -0.95
N ASP A 6 -0.51 11.07 -0.95
CA ASP A 6 -1.22 9.82 -0.74
C ASP A 6 -0.91 8.80 -1.84
N ARG A 7 -0.86 9.24 -3.10
CA ARG A 7 -0.41 8.41 -4.23
C ARG A 7 1.05 8.02 -4.14
N VAL A 8 1.95 8.92 -3.72
CA VAL A 8 3.37 8.59 -3.49
C VAL A 8 3.51 7.50 -2.43
N GLU A 9 2.86 7.68 -1.28
CA GLU A 9 2.90 6.74 -0.15
C GLU A 9 2.25 5.40 -0.49
N GLY A 10 1.22 5.43 -1.34
CA GLY A 10 0.49 4.25 -1.80
C GLY A 10 1.34 3.28 -2.60
N VAL A 11 2.37 3.76 -3.33
CA VAL A 11 3.19 2.90 -4.21
C VAL A 11 3.83 1.75 -3.45
N LEU A 12 4.62 2.04 -2.40
CA LEU A 12 5.30 0.99 -1.65
C LEU A 12 4.35 0.23 -0.72
N LEU A 13 3.38 0.93 -0.13
CA LEU A 13 2.43 0.33 0.79
C LEU A 13 1.55 -0.71 0.09
N ALA A 14 1.04 -0.40 -1.11
CA ALA A 14 0.18 -1.31 -1.87
C ALA A 14 0.97 -2.42 -2.55
N THR A 15 2.24 -2.20 -2.94
CA THR A 15 3.15 -3.30 -3.34
C THR A 15 3.25 -4.33 -2.22
N ALA A 16 3.57 -3.90 -1.00
CA ALA A 16 3.69 -4.80 0.15
C ALA A 16 2.35 -5.46 0.55
N ALA A 17 1.25 -4.73 0.41
CA ALA A 17 -0.08 -5.28 0.63
C ALA A 17 -0.41 -6.39 -0.36
N GLY A 18 -0.10 -6.20 -1.65
CA GLY A 18 -0.31 -7.20 -2.70
C GLY A 18 0.56 -8.44 -2.48
N ASP A 19 1.85 -8.24 -2.26
CA ASP A 19 2.83 -9.29 -1.90
C ASP A 19 2.31 -10.16 -0.74
N ALA A 20 2.09 -9.56 0.44
CA ALA A 20 1.68 -10.30 1.63
C ALA A 20 0.28 -10.94 1.52
N LEU A 21 -0.60 -10.38 0.67
CA LEU A 21 -1.90 -10.98 0.36
C LEU A 21 -1.76 -12.21 -0.54
N GLY A 22 -0.82 -12.20 -1.49
CA GLY A 22 -0.58 -13.28 -2.44
C GLY A 22 0.25 -14.43 -1.89
N ALA A 23 1.16 -14.17 -0.95
CA ALA A 23 2.11 -15.16 -0.41
C ALA A 23 1.47 -16.49 0.10
N PRO A 24 0.30 -16.48 0.78
CA PRO A 24 -0.36 -17.73 1.21
C PRO A 24 -0.80 -18.68 0.09
N TYR A 25 -0.93 -18.14 -1.13
CA TYR A 25 -1.57 -18.79 -2.26
C TYR A 25 -0.59 -19.20 -3.36
N GLU A 26 0.70 -18.89 -3.17
CA GLU A 26 1.75 -19.17 -4.13
C GLU A 26 1.80 -20.66 -4.52
N PHE A 27 2.11 -20.91 -5.79
CA PHE A 27 2.18 -22.23 -6.45
C PHE A 27 0.86 -23.01 -6.53
N LYS A 28 -0.27 -22.42 -6.13
CA LYS A 28 -1.59 -23.06 -6.25
C LYS A 28 -2.27 -22.68 -7.56
N PRO A 29 -3.13 -23.55 -8.14
CA PRO A 29 -3.89 -23.20 -9.34
C PRO A 29 -4.87 -22.03 -9.09
N PRO A 30 -5.38 -21.39 -10.16
CA PRO A 30 -6.35 -20.31 -10.07
C PRO A 30 -7.58 -20.67 -9.22
N ARG A 31 -8.18 -19.68 -8.58
CA ARG A 31 -9.35 -19.86 -7.69
C ARG A 31 -10.57 -19.12 -8.20
N GLY A 32 -11.75 -19.73 -8.06
CA GLY A 32 -13.03 -19.12 -8.40
C GLY A 32 -13.46 -18.07 -7.37
N PRO A 33 -14.53 -17.29 -7.66
CA PRO A 33 -15.01 -16.20 -6.80
C PRO A 33 -15.51 -16.65 -5.42
N GLU A 34 -15.84 -17.93 -5.25
CA GLU A 34 -16.28 -18.52 -3.98
C GLU A 34 -15.18 -18.62 -2.92
N PHE A 35 -13.92 -18.50 -3.33
CA PHE A 35 -12.78 -18.56 -2.43
C PHE A 35 -12.56 -17.23 -1.71
N GLU A 36 -12.37 -17.22 -0.40
CA GLU A 36 -12.05 -16.00 0.34
C GLU A 36 -10.53 -15.76 0.32
N VAL A 37 -10.11 -14.64 -0.26
CA VAL A 37 -8.70 -14.21 -0.27
C VAL A 37 -8.46 -13.33 0.95
N GLU A 38 -7.55 -13.76 1.81
CA GLU A 38 -7.24 -13.09 3.07
C GLU A 38 -5.74 -13.08 3.33
N MET A 39 -5.29 -12.09 4.10
CA MET A 39 -3.89 -11.94 4.51
C MET A 39 -3.57 -12.84 5.72
N VAL A 40 -3.82 -14.13 5.60
CA VAL A 40 -3.77 -15.10 6.72
C VAL A 40 -2.39 -15.73 6.95
N GLY A 41 -1.40 -15.39 6.14
CA GLY A 41 -0.11 -16.09 6.11
C GLY A 41 -0.24 -17.53 5.61
N GLY A 42 0.80 -18.34 5.77
CA GLY A 42 0.88 -19.69 5.20
C GLY A 42 2.17 -19.89 4.40
N GLY A 43 2.50 -21.12 4.02
CA GLY A 43 3.70 -21.40 3.23
C GLY A 43 5.03 -21.07 3.92
N GLY A 44 5.05 -20.81 5.23
CA GLY A 44 6.22 -20.33 5.99
C GLY A 44 6.19 -18.83 6.32
N TRP A 45 5.17 -18.12 5.84
CA TRP A 45 4.92 -16.70 6.09
C TRP A 45 3.91 -16.49 7.22
N ARG A 46 4.13 -15.47 8.05
CA ARG A 46 3.15 -15.01 9.04
C ARG A 46 2.08 -14.13 8.37
N PRO A 47 0.90 -13.94 9.01
CA PRO A 47 -0.09 -12.96 8.54
C PRO A 47 0.55 -11.58 8.34
N GLY A 48 0.42 -11.02 7.13
CA GLY A 48 1.00 -9.74 6.74
C GLY A 48 2.51 -9.73 6.52
N GLU A 49 3.18 -10.88 6.55
CA GLU A 49 4.60 -10.97 6.21
C GLU A 49 4.80 -10.96 4.70
N TRP A 50 5.55 -10.00 4.18
CA TRP A 50 5.91 -9.91 2.76
C TRP A 50 7.14 -10.74 2.38
N THR A 51 7.28 -11.06 1.09
CA THR A 51 8.27 -11.97 0.50
C THR A 51 9.49 -11.23 -0.07
N ASP A 52 10.17 -11.83 -1.05
CA ASP A 52 11.30 -11.22 -1.75
C ASP A 52 10.89 -10.02 -2.62
N ASP A 53 9.67 -9.96 -3.15
CA ASP A 53 9.16 -8.82 -3.93
C ASP A 53 9.37 -7.49 -3.20
N THR A 54 8.78 -7.38 -2.02
CA THR A 54 8.87 -6.17 -1.20
C THR A 54 10.26 -6.02 -0.60
N SER A 55 10.90 -7.11 -0.17
CA SER A 55 12.25 -7.06 0.41
C SER A 55 13.28 -6.48 -0.59
N MET A 56 13.24 -6.93 -1.84
CA MET A 56 14.12 -6.43 -2.88
C MET A 56 13.76 -5.00 -3.30
N ALA A 57 12.47 -4.63 -3.28
CA ALA A 57 12.02 -3.26 -3.52
C ALA A 57 12.53 -2.29 -2.43
N ILE A 58 12.49 -2.70 -1.16
CA ILE A 58 12.99 -1.90 -0.02
C ILE A 58 14.47 -1.54 -0.20
N ALA A 59 15.30 -2.47 -0.66
CA ALA A 59 16.72 -2.18 -0.91
C ALA A 59 16.94 -1.08 -1.96
N ILE A 60 16.10 -1.01 -3.00
CA ILE A 60 16.12 0.10 -3.97
C ILE A 60 15.59 1.38 -3.30
N ALA A 61 14.50 1.27 -2.56
CA ALA A 61 13.83 2.38 -1.91
C ALA A 61 14.71 3.06 -0.85
N GLU A 62 15.48 2.30 -0.06
CA GLU A 62 16.47 2.81 0.91
C GLU A 62 17.51 3.71 0.23
N VAL A 63 18.05 3.28 -0.93
CA VAL A 63 19.02 4.07 -1.69
C VAL A 63 18.36 5.28 -2.34
N ALA A 64 17.19 5.11 -2.97
CA ALA A 64 16.43 6.20 -3.58
C ALA A 64 16.04 7.28 -2.55
N ALA A 65 15.71 6.88 -1.32
CA ALA A 65 15.34 7.79 -0.24
C ALA A 65 16.48 8.71 0.20
N THR A 66 17.73 8.40 -0.15
CA THR A 66 18.88 9.31 0.08
C THR A 66 18.96 10.45 -0.93
N GLY A 67 18.16 10.41 -2.01
CA GLY A 67 18.26 11.33 -3.14
C GLY A 67 19.35 10.96 -4.16
N ALA A 68 19.96 9.77 -4.04
CA ALA A 68 20.93 9.27 -5.00
C ALA A 68 20.31 9.01 -6.39
N ASP A 69 21.06 9.32 -7.44
CA ASP A 69 20.70 8.92 -8.82
C ASP A 69 20.94 7.41 -8.97
N LEU A 70 19.86 6.66 -9.22
CA LEU A 70 19.91 5.20 -9.35
C LEU A 70 20.66 4.73 -10.61
N ARG A 71 20.99 5.62 -11.55
CA ARG A 71 21.86 5.30 -12.69
C ARG A 71 23.33 5.26 -12.29
N ASP A 72 23.70 5.92 -11.20
CA ASP A 72 25.07 5.95 -10.72
C ASP A 72 25.52 4.56 -10.26
N GLU A 73 26.74 4.19 -10.64
CA GLU A 73 27.31 2.89 -10.28
C GLU A 73 27.41 2.72 -8.76
N ALA A 74 27.71 3.79 -8.01
CA ALA A 74 27.77 3.77 -6.55
C ALA A 74 26.40 3.46 -5.89
N ALA A 75 25.31 3.99 -6.46
CA ALA A 75 23.95 3.69 -6.00
C ALA A 75 23.59 2.23 -6.30
N GLN A 76 23.87 1.77 -7.52
CA GLN A 76 23.63 0.37 -7.92
C GLN A 76 24.46 -0.62 -7.09
N ASP A 77 25.70 -0.26 -6.78
CA ASP A 77 26.58 -0.99 -5.87
C ASP A 77 25.97 -1.14 -4.47
N ALA A 78 25.41 -0.06 -3.92
CA ALA A 78 24.73 -0.10 -2.63
C ALA A 78 23.51 -1.04 -2.67
N ILE A 79 22.73 -0.99 -3.75
CA ILE A 79 21.57 -1.85 -3.96
C ILE A 79 21.97 -3.33 -4.03
N VAL A 80 22.97 -3.71 -4.84
CA VAL A 80 23.37 -5.12 -4.95
C VAL A 80 24.01 -5.66 -3.68
N ARG A 81 24.75 -4.83 -2.93
CA ARG A 81 25.23 -5.20 -1.59
C ARG A 81 24.07 -5.45 -0.64
N ARG A 82 23.06 -4.57 -0.68
CA ARG A 82 21.87 -4.70 0.17
C ARG A 82 21.04 -5.94 -0.16
N TRP A 83 20.89 -6.30 -1.43
CA TRP A 83 20.29 -7.57 -1.86
C TRP A 83 21.11 -8.78 -1.43
N LEU A 84 22.45 -8.71 -1.53
CA LEU A 84 23.30 -9.79 -1.03
C LEU A 84 23.13 -9.99 0.47
N ASP A 85 23.08 -8.92 1.26
CA ASP A 85 22.87 -8.98 2.70
C ASP A 85 21.50 -9.58 3.05
N TRP A 86 20.44 -9.15 2.38
CA TRP A 86 19.11 -9.77 2.48
C TRP A 86 19.14 -11.28 2.20
N SER A 87 19.77 -11.66 1.09
CA SER A 87 19.76 -13.05 0.58
C SER A 87 20.39 -14.07 1.54
N ARG A 88 21.19 -13.63 2.51
CA ARG A 88 21.83 -14.51 3.51
C ARG A 88 20.83 -15.14 4.49
N SER A 89 19.72 -14.46 4.74
CA SER A 89 18.67 -14.90 5.67
C SER A 89 17.27 -14.93 5.04
N ALA A 90 17.18 -14.75 3.72
CA ALA A 90 15.92 -14.75 3.01
C ALA A 90 15.24 -16.13 3.09
N LYS A 91 13.93 -16.13 3.37
CA LYS A 91 13.11 -17.35 3.37
C LYS A 91 12.87 -17.84 1.95
N ASP A 92 12.70 -16.90 1.03
CA ASP A 92 12.59 -17.17 -0.39
C ASP A 92 13.50 -16.26 -1.22
N ILE A 93 13.97 -16.80 -2.35
CA ILE A 93 14.76 -16.09 -3.35
C ILE A 93 14.75 -16.88 -4.66
N GLY A 94 14.33 -16.23 -5.74
CA GLY A 94 14.35 -16.84 -7.07
C GLY A 94 15.72 -17.42 -7.47
N ILE A 95 15.72 -18.59 -8.13
CA ILE A 95 16.93 -19.36 -8.50
C ILE A 95 17.93 -18.50 -9.29
N GLN A 96 17.44 -17.72 -10.27
CA GLN A 96 18.28 -16.84 -11.08
C GLN A 96 18.91 -15.74 -10.22
N THR A 97 18.13 -15.02 -9.42
CA THR A 97 18.61 -13.98 -8.51
C THR A 97 19.69 -14.53 -7.58
N SER A 98 19.43 -15.67 -6.94
CA SER A 98 20.38 -16.34 -6.06
C SER A 98 21.68 -16.72 -6.79
N SER A 99 21.57 -17.30 -7.99
CA SER A 99 22.73 -17.68 -8.81
C SER A 99 23.58 -16.48 -9.21
N VAL A 100 22.96 -15.37 -9.64
CA VAL A 100 23.67 -14.17 -10.07
C VAL A 100 24.36 -13.51 -8.88
N LEU A 101 23.64 -13.28 -7.77
CA LEU A 101 24.22 -12.64 -6.58
C LEU A 101 25.41 -13.43 -6.03
N ARG A 102 25.30 -14.77 -5.96
CA ARG A 102 26.42 -15.63 -5.49
C ARG A 102 27.62 -15.60 -6.43
N ALA A 103 27.39 -15.67 -7.75
CA ALA A 103 28.47 -15.66 -8.74
C ALA A 103 29.17 -14.30 -8.84
N ALA A 104 28.44 -13.20 -8.55
CA ALA A 104 28.96 -11.85 -8.63
C ALA A 104 29.96 -11.50 -7.51
N VAL A 105 29.92 -12.22 -6.38
CA VAL A 105 30.84 -11.98 -5.26
C VAL A 105 32.28 -12.33 -5.65
N ARG A 106 33.17 -11.34 -5.58
CA ARG A 106 34.62 -11.49 -5.81
C ARG A 106 35.39 -10.95 -4.61
N GLY A 107 36.22 -11.79 -4.00
CA GLY A 107 36.99 -11.40 -2.82
C GLY A 107 36.12 -10.94 -1.62
N GLY A 108 34.89 -11.44 -1.52
CA GLY A 108 33.93 -11.05 -0.48
C GLY A 108 33.12 -9.79 -0.76
N VAL A 109 33.33 -9.13 -1.91
CA VAL A 109 32.63 -7.90 -2.31
C VAL A 109 31.78 -8.16 -3.56
N ILE A 110 30.61 -7.54 -3.61
CA ILE A 110 29.76 -7.48 -4.81
C ILE A 110 29.69 -6.03 -5.31
N THR A 111 29.73 -5.86 -6.63
CA THR A 111 29.54 -4.58 -7.33
C THR A 111 28.48 -4.71 -8.42
N ALA A 112 27.87 -3.60 -8.83
CA ALA A 112 26.92 -3.53 -9.93
C ALA A 112 27.53 -4.07 -11.23
N ALA A 113 28.78 -3.71 -11.53
CA ALA A 113 29.51 -4.25 -12.68
C ALA A 113 29.65 -5.77 -12.62
N SER A 114 30.00 -6.34 -11.46
CA SER A 114 30.11 -7.80 -11.30
C SER A 114 28.76 -8.50 -11.44
N ALA A 115 27.69 -7.94 -10.85
CA ALA A 115 26.34 -8.48 -10.92
C ALA A 115 25.82 -8.48 -12.36
N ARG A 116 25.95 -7.35 -13.06
CA ARG A 116 25.58 -7.23 -14.49
C ARG A 116 26.33 -8.22 -15.36
N ALA A 117 27.64 -8.37 -15.16
CA ALA A 117 28.44 -9.30 -15.94
C ALA A 117 28.02 -10.77 -15.72
N GLU A 118 27.70 -11.17 -14.48
CA GLU A 118 27.23 -12.53 -14.20
C GLU A 118 25.78 -12.76 -14.66
N SER A 119 24.92 -11.75 -14.57
CA SER A 119 23.56 -11.73 -15.15
C SER A 119 23.60 -11.93 -16.67
N GLU A 120 24.48 -11.20 -17.37
CA GLU A 120 24.67 -11.35 -18.81
C GLU A 120 25.20 -12.73 -19.18
N LYS A 121 26.21 -13.24 -18.47
CA LYS A 121 26.72 -14.61 -18.67
C LYS A 121 25.62 -15.65 -18.45
N TYR A 122 24.80 -15.47 -17.41
CA TYR A 122 23.67 -16.35 -17.13
C TYR A 122 22.70 -16.35 -18.32
N HIS A 123 22.29 -15.17 -18.81
CA HIS A 123 21.42 -15.02 -19.98
C HIS A 123 22.00 -15.70 -21.22
N ARG A 124 23.26 -15.41 -21.58
CA ARG A 124 23.94 -16.01 -22.74
C ARG A 124 24.04 -17.53 -22.66
N ARG A 125 24.17 -18.08 -21.46
CA ARG A 125 24.28 -19.54 -21.24
C ARG A 125 22.93 -20.24 -21.31
N THR A 126 21.89 -19.68 -20.70
CA THR A 126 20.60 -20.37 -20.55
C THR A 126 19.60 -20.02 -21.63
N GLY A 127 19.68 -18.81 -22.21
CA GLY A 127 18.64 -18.22 -23.05
C GLY A 127 17.28 -18.09 -22.35
N ARG A 128 17.24 -18.30 -21.03
CA ARG A 128 16.04 -18.35 -20.18
C ARG A 128 16.34 -17.56 -18.92
N SER A 129 16.25 -16.24 -19.03
CA SER A 129 16.55 -15.34 -17.91
C SER A 129 15.53 -14.20 -17.74
N ALA A 130 14.33 -14.39 -18.32
CA ALA A 130 13.22 -13.44 -18.29
C ALA A 130 12.27 -13.70 -17.10
N GLY A 131 12.79 -14.14 -15.96
CA GLY A 131 11.99 -14.22 -14.73
C GLY A 131 11.41 -12.85 -14.34
N ASN A 132 10.29 -12.84 -13.62
CA ASN A 132 9.64 -11.63 -13.12
C ASN A 132 10.42 -10.90 -11.99
N GLY A 133 11.46 -11.53 -11.44
CA GLY A 133 12.22 -11.05 -10.27
C GLY A 133 12.89 -9.68 -10.41
N SER A 134 13.02 -9.12 -11.61
CA SER A 134 13.41 -7.72 -11.78
C SER A 134 12.23 -6.76 -11.76
N LEU A 135 11.09 -7.13 -12.36
CA LEU A 135 9.89 -6.28 -12.49
C LEU A 135 9.26 -6.00 -11.13
N MET A 136 9.09 -7.03 -10.31
CA MET A 136 8.37 -6.96 -9.03
C MET A 136 8.87 -5.91 -8.04
N ARG A 137 10.15 -5.56 -8.13
CA ARG A 137 10.85 -4.66 -7.22
C ARG A 137 11.04 -3.23 -7.75
N THR A 138 10.51 -2.90 -8.93
CA THR A 138 10.79 -1.63 -9.62
C THR A 138 9.99 -0.42 -9.14
N ALA A 139 8.94 -0.62 -8.33
CA ALA A 139 8.05 0.45 -7.88
C ALA A 139 8.76 1.70 -7.28
N PRO A 140 9.81 1.58 -6.45
CA PRO A 140 10.52 2.74 -5.90
C PRO A 140 11.24 3.59 -6.97
N ILE A 141 11.60 3.00 -8.11
CA ILE A 141 12.28 3.73 -9.20
C ILE A 141 11.38 4.82 -9.75
N ALA A 142 10.08 4.55 -9.91
CA ALA A 142 9.13 5.55 -10.39
C ALA A 142 9.05 6.79 -9.49
N LEU A 143 9.15 6.59 -8.17
CA LEU A 143 9.15 7.68 -7.20
C LEU A 143 10.43 8.53 -7.25
N ALA A 144 11.58 7.91 -7.53
CA ALA A 144 12.86 8.60 -7.57
C ALA A 144 12.97 9.61 -8.73
N TYR A 145 12.18 9.41 -9.78
CA TYR A 145 12.25 10.15 -11.05
C TYR A 145 10.89 10.74 -11.49
N LEU A 146 10.06 11.19 -10.55
CA LEU A 146 8.76 11.79 -10.87
C LEU A 146 8.88 12.99 -11.84
N ASP A 147 10.02 13.68 -11.86
CA ASP A 147 10.30 14.82 -12.72
C ASP A 147 11.14 14.50 -13.98
N ASP A 148 11.69 13.29 -14.12
CA ASP A 148 12.53 12.90 -15.26
C ASP A 148 12.20 11.48 -15.77
N GLU A 149 11.26 11.41 -16.71
CA GLU A 149 10.81 10.13 -17.27
C GLU A 149 11.90 9.40 -18.06
N GLY A 150 12.82 10.11 -18.70
CA GLY A 150 13.91 9.50 -19.48
C GLY A 150 14.91 8.80 -18.57
N ALA A 151 15.38 9.51 -17.54
CA ALA A 151 16.29 8.95 -16.54
C ALA A 151 15.66 7.77 -15.78
N MET A 152 14.34 7.82 -15.52
CA MET A 152 13.59 6.71 -14.92
C MET A 152 13.69 5.42 -15.75
N VAL A 153 13.49 5.52 -17.06
CA VAL A 153 13.54 4.37 -17.98
C VAL A 153 14.94 3.79 -18.06
N GLU A 154 15.96 4.65 -18.13
CA GLU A 154 17.37 4.24 -18.07
C GLU A 154 17.68 3.48 -16.77
N ALA A 155 17.26 4.04 -15.62
CA ALA A 155 17.46 3.42 -14.31
C ALA A 155 16.73 2.06 -14.21
N ALA A 156 15.48 1.96 -14.66
CA ALA A 156 14.70 0.73 -14.62
C ALA A 156 15.37 -0.39 -15.43
N ARG A 157 15.89 -0.10 -16.62
CA ARG A 157 16.65 -1.07 -17.43
C ARG A 157 17.97 -1.43 -16.75
N ALA A 158 18.73 -0.45 -16.29
CA ALA A 158 20.03 -0.65 -15.66
C ALA A 158 19.94 -1.53 -14.40
N LEU A 159 18.89 -1.36 -13.57
CA LEU A 159 18.64 -2.15 -12.37
C LEU A 159 18.07 -3.54 -12.68
N SER A 160 17.30 -3.68 -13.76
CA SER A 160 16.84 -5.00 -14.23
C SER A 160 18.03 -5.87 -14.62
N GLU A 161 18.95 -5.33 -15.42
CA GLU A 161 20.14 -6.03 -15.92
C GLU A 161 21.07 -6.57 -14.83
N LEU A 162 21.04 -5.99 -13.62
CA LEU A 162 21.85 -6.45 -12.48
C LEU A 162 21.56 -7.90 -12.08
N THR A 163 20.35 -8.41 -12.35
CA THR A 163 20.01 -9.83 -12.11
C THR A 163 19.25 -10.50 -13.25
N HIS A 164 18.63 -9.72 -14.15
CA HIS A 164 17.87 -10.18 -15.30
C HIS A 164 18.26 -9.39 -16.56
N PHE A 165 19.24 -9.90 -17.32
CA PHE A 165 19.74 -9.26 -18.54
C PHE A 165 18.81 -9.37 -19.75
N ASP A 166 17.68 -10.07 -19.63
CA ASP A 166 16.78 -10.30 -20.77
C ASP A 166 16.07 -9.01 -21.22
N PRO A 167 16.00 -8.71 -22.53
CA PRO A 167 15.28 -7.53 -23.04
C PRO A 167 13.79 -7.49 -22.68
N ASP A 168 13.10 -8.64 -22.59
CA ASP A 168 11.70 -8.67 -22.13
C ASP A 168 11.60 -8.21 -20.66
N ALA A 169 12.59 -8.54 -19.83
CA ALA A 169 12.63 -8.09 -18.43
C ALA A 169 12.87 -6.58 -18.33
N GLY A 170 13.84 -6.05 -19.09
CA GLY A 170 14.12 -4.61 -19.14
C GLY A 170 12.94 -3.79 -19.67
N ASP A 171 12.25 -4.26 -20.72
CA ASP A 171 11.06 -3.59 -21.23
C ASP A 171 9.91 -3.58 -20.25
N ALA A 172 9.63 -4.73 -19.61
CA ALA A 172 8.54 -4.82 -18.64
C ALA A 172 8.76 -3.84 -17.49
N CYS A 173 10.00 -3.76 -16.99
CA CYS A 173 10.40 -2.77 -15.99
C CYS A 173 10.12 -1.34 -16.47
N ALA A 174 10.57 -0.98 -17.67
CA ALA A 174 10.36 0.34 -18.25
C ALA A 174 8.86 0.69 -18.40
N LEU A 175 8.05 -0.23 -18.92
CA LEU A 175 6.60 -0.04 -19.07
C LEU A 175 5.93 0.19 -17.72
N TRP A 176 6.29 -0.62 -16.71
CA TRP A 176 5.62 -0.56 -15.42
C TRP A 176 6.00 0.68 -14.60
N VAL A 177 7.27 1.11 -14.60
CA VAL A 177 7.66 2.35 -13.93
C VAL A 177 7.03 3.58 -14.58
N CYS A 178 6.86 3.59 -15.92
CA CYS A 178 6.12 4.63 -16.62
C CYS A 178 4.64 4.68 -16.19
N ALA A 179 4.00 3.52 -16.05
CA ALA A 179 2.62 3.42 -15.57
C ALA A 179 2.48 3.96 -14.15
N ILE A 180 3.37 3.55 -13.23
CA ILE A 180 3.38 4.00 -11.83
C ILE A 180 3.60 5.52 -11.77
N ARG A 181 4.60 6.05 -12.47
CA ARG A 181 4.86 7.49 -12.51
C ARG A 181 3.65 8.27 -13.05
N HIS A 182 3.05 7.80 -14.14
CA HIS A 182 1.85 8.43 -14.70
C HIS A 182 0.69 8.45 -13.70
N ALA A 183 0.46 7.34 -13.00
CA ALA A 183 -0.58 7.23 -11.98
C ALA A 183 -0.31 8.16 -10.78
N VAL A 184 0.93 8.27 -10.29
CA VAL A 184 1.27 9.20 -9.21
C VAL A 184 0.98 10.65 -9.62
N LEU A 185 1.34 11.04 -10.85
CA LEU A 185 1.18 12.41 -11.32
C LEU A 185 -0.28 12.77 -11.67
N THR A 186 -1.06 11.81 -12.17
CA THR A 186 -2.37 12.10 -12.79
C THR A 186 -3.56 11.44 -12.12
N GLY A 187 -3.34 10.43 -11.26
CA GLY A 187 -4.37 9.55 -10.72
C GLY A 187 -4.94 8.54 -11.72
N LYS A 188 -4.39 8.44 -12.95
CA LYS A 188 -4.89 7.53 -14.00
C LYS A 188 -4.00 6.30 -14.14
N LEU A 189 -4.62 5.14 -14.28
CA LEU A 189 -3.93 3.88 -14.54
C LEU A 189 -3.84 3.65 -16.04
N ASP A 190 -2.64 3.71 -16.60
CA ASP A 190 -2.39 3.43 -18.02
C ASP A 190 -0.98 2.89 -18.20
N VAL A 191 -0.87 1.60 -18.57
CA VAL A 191 0.42 0.95 -18.84
C VAL A 191 0.98 1.29 -20.22
N ARG A 192 0.15 1.79 -21.15
CA ARG A 192 0.53 2.07 -22.53
C ARG A 192 1.40 3.32 -22.65
N VAL A 193 1.40 4.19 -21.65
CA VAL A 193 2.24 5.40 -21.58
C VAL A 193 3.74 5.10 -21.71
N GLY A 194 4.18 3.87 -21.37
CA GLY A 194 5.57 3.44 -21.53
C GLY A 194 5.95 2.97 -22.93
N LEU A 195 4.99 2.64 -23.81
CA LEU A 195 5.25 2.11 -25.16
C LEU A 195 6.15 2.99 -26.05
N PRO A 196 6.08 4.34 -25.98
CA PRO A 196 6.98 5.22 -26.74
C PRO A 196 8.47 5.01 -26.44
N HIS A 197 8.84 4.47 -25.28
CA HIS A 197 10.22 4.19 -24.89
C HIS A 197 10.79 2.90 -25.48
N LEU A 198 9.97 2.14 -26.21
CA LEU A 198 10.40 0.92 -26.89
C LEU A 198 10.67 1.22 -28.37
N ASP A 199 11.63 0.49 -28.95
CA ASP A 199 11.83 0.48 -30.41
C ASP A 199 10.58 -0.02 -31.14
N ALA A 200 10.46 0.26 -32.44
CA ALA A 200 9.23 -0.01 -33.20
C ALA A 200 8.77 -1.47 -33.13
N ARG A 201 9.70 -2.43 -33.21
CA ARG A 201 9.37 -3.86 -33.21
C ARG A 201 8.92 -4.30 -31.82
N ARG A 202 9.64 -3.88 -30.77
CA ARG A 202 9.30 -4.24 -29.39
C ARG A 202 8.03 -3.53 -28.93
N ARG A 203 7.78 -2.30 -29.37
CA ARG A 203 6.53 -1.56 -29.17
C ARG A 203 5.32 -2.31 -29.71
N GLU A 204 5.39 -2.79 -30.95
CA GLU A 204 4.29 -3.57 -31.56
C GLU A 204 4.03 -4.86 -30.80
N LEU A 205 5.10 -5.58 -30.43
CA LEU A 205 5.02 -6.81 -29.64
C LEU A 205 4.33 -6.58 -28.29
N TRP A 206 4.76 -5.57 -27.54
CA TRP A 206 4.18 -5.24 -26.24
C TRP A 206 2.75 -4.70 -26.35
N ALA A 207 2.45 -3.89 -27.38
CA ALA A 207 1.08 -3.45 -27.63
C ALA A 207 0.13 -4.63 -27.84
N LYS A 208 0.57 -5.67 -28.56
CA LYS A 208 -0.20 -6.92 -28.72
C LYS A 208 -0.38 -7.65 -27.39
N ARG A 209 0.68 -7.82 -26.60
CA ARG A 209 0.64 -8.46 -25.28
C ARG A 209 -0.33 -7.73 -24.32
N LEU A 210 -0.36 -6.40 -24.38
CA LEU A 210 -1.28 -5.57 -23.60
C LEU A 210 -2.73 -5.73 -24.07
N ASN A 211 -2.99 -5.79 -25.38
CA ASN A 211 -4.33 -6.10 -25.90
C ASN A 211 -4.83 -7.46 -25.39
N GLU A 212 -3.96 -8.47 -25.34
CA GLU A 212 -4.31 -9.80 -24.81
C GLU A 212 -4.67 -9.72 -23.32
N ALA A 213 -3.91 -8.97 -22.51
CA ALA A 213 -4.17 -8.78 -21.08
C ALA A 213 -5.50 -8.05 -20.81
N GLU A 214 -5.86 -7.06 -21.63
CA GLU A 214 -7.11 -6.30 -21.52
C GLU A 214 -8.35 -7.11 -21.93
N ALA A 215 -8.16 -8.20 -22.69
CA ALA A 215 -9.24 -9.00 -23.28
C ALA A 215 -9.51 -10.33 -22.55
N ALA A 216 -8.70 -10.70 -21.56
CA ALA A 216 -8.78 -11.99 -20.88
C ALA A 216 -8.63 -11.82 -19.36
N PRO A 217 -9.25 -12.69 -18.54
CA PRO A 217 -9.11 -12.63 -17.08
C PRO A 217 -7.68 -13.06 -16.65
N PRO A 218 -7.24 -12.67 -15.44
CA PRO A 218 -5.85 -12.89 -14.98
C PRO A 218 -5.41 -14.36 -15.00
N ALA A 219 -6.32 -15.28 -14.71
CA ALA A 219 -6.09 -16.73 -14.75
C ALA A 219 -5.72 -17.28 -16.15
N SER A 220 -5.88 -16.49 -17.21
CA SER A 220 -5.49 -16.85 -18.58
C SER A 220 -3.97 -16.76 -18.81
N PHE A 221 -3.22 -16.28 -17.82
CA PHE A 221 -1.76 -16.09 -17.90
C PHE A 221 -1.01 -16.98 -16.87
N PRO A 222 -1.11 -18.33 -16.96
CA PRO A 222 -0.66 -19.25 -15.92
C PRO A 222 0.87 -19.38 -15.78
N ASN A 223 1.64 -18.91 -16.79
CA ASN A 223 3.10 -19.00 -16.77
C ASN A 223 3.75 -17.78 -16.09
N ASN A 224 3.09 -17.19 -15.09
CA ASN A 224 3.41 -15.90 -14.49
C ASN A 224 4.72 -15.82 -13.69
N GLY A 225 5.52 -16.88 -13.62
CA GLY A 225 6.96 -16.79 -13.30
C GLY A 225 7.81 -16.13 -14.41
N TRP A 226 7.28 -16.07 -15.64
CA TRP A 226 7.85 -15.28 -16.74
C TRP A 226 7.34 -13.85 -16.70
N VAL A 227 8.25 -12.88 -16.85
CA VAL A 227 7.99 -11.45 -16.68
C VAL A 227 6.84 -10.92 -17.55
N VAL A 228 6.70 -11.42 -18.78
CA VAL A 228 5.65 -10.99 -19.70
C VAL A 228 4.28 -11.38 -19.18
N THR A 229 4.12 -12.65 -18.80
CA THR A 229 2.85 -13.17 -18.26
C THR A 229 2.56 -12.64 -16.86
N ALA A 230 3.58 -12.34 -16.05
CA ALA A 230 3.40 -11.62 -14.78
C ALA A 230 2.78 -10.24 -15.01
N LEU A 231 3.34 -9.46 -15.95
CA LEU A 231 2.82 -8.15 -16.33
C LEU A 231 1.41 -8.27 -16.93
N GLN A 232 1.17 -9.24 -17.81
CA GLN A 232 -0.15 -9.47 -18.39
C GLN A 232 -1.18 -9.85 -17.32
N ALA A 233 -0.85 -10.73 -16.37
CA ALA A 233 -1.74 -11.10 -15.28
C ALA A 233 -2.05 -9.90 -14.37
N ALA A 234 -1.05 -9.10 -14.00
CA ALA A 234 -1.22 -7.92 -13.18
C ALA A 234 -2.05 -6.83 -13.89
N TRP A 235 -1.75 -6.54 -15.16
CA TRP A 235 -2.52 -5.57 -15.95
C TRP A 235 -3.93 -6.06 -16.25
N SER A 236 -4.13 -7.35 -16.50
CA SER A 236 -5.44 -7.98 -16.63
C SER A 236 -6.25 -7.82 -15.35
N ALA A 237 -5.65 -8.04 -14.18
CA ALA A 237 -6.33 -7.90 -12.90
C ALA A 237 -6.81 -6.46 -12.68
N ILE A 238 -5.99 -5.49 -13.05
CA ILE A 238 -6.36 -4.07 -13.00
C ILE A 238 -7.46 -3.75 -14.04
N SER A 239 -7.20 -3.99 -15.33
CA SER A 239 -8.05 -3.52 -16.43
C SER A 239 -9.41 -4.22 -16.55
N THR A 240 -9.52 -5.47 -16.08
CA THR A 240 -10.76 -6.25 -16.17
C THR A 240 -11.58 -6.21 -14.87
N THR A 241 -11.01 -5.78 -13.75
CA THR A 241 -11.76 -5.62 -12.50
C THR A 241 -12.67 -4.39 -12.62
N PRO A 242 -13.99 -4.51 -12.37
CA PRO A 242 -14.87 -3.36 -12.38
C PRO A 242 -14.54 -2.40 -11.24
N VAL A 243 -14.51 -1.10 -11.54
CA VAL A 243 -14.43 -0.07 -10.50
C VAL A 243 -15.82 0.09 -9.89
N PRO A 244 -15.99 -0.13 -8.57
CA PRO A 244 -17.28 0.05 -7.92
C PRO A 244 -17.74 1.51 -7.96
N GLU A 245 -19.05 1.70 -8.06
CA GLU A 245 -19.70 2.99 -7.87
C GLU A 245 -19.85 3.26 -6.37
N ASP A 246 -19.65 4.52 -5.95
CA ASP A 246 -19.78 4.88 -4.54
C ASP A 246 -21.23 4.68 -4.08
N ASP A 247 -21.41 3.80 -3.10
CA ASP A 247 -22.64 3.62 -2.33
C ASP A 247 -22.30 3.60 -0.83
N PRO A 248 -22.07 4.78 -0.22
CA PRO A 248 -21.67 4.91 1.17
C PRO A 248 -22.69 4.32 2.16
N VAL A 249 -23.96 4.19 1.77
CA VAL A 249 -25.03 3.62 2.60
C VAL A 249 -24.82 2.12 2.78
N ASN A 250 -24.38 1.44 1.72
CA ASN A 250 -24.07 0.01 1.73
C ASN A 250 -22.59 -0.28 1.98
N GLY A 251 -21.79 0.76 2.26
CA GLY A 251 -20.36 0.62 2.55
C GLY A 251 -19.54 0.19 1.34
N VAL A 252 -19.98 0.53 0.13
CA VAL A 252 -19.23 0.30 -1.11
C VAL A 252 -18.61 1.62 -1.55
N PHE A 253 -17.31 1.60 -1.84
CA PHE A 253 -16.58 2.79 -2.22
C PHE A 253 -15.74 2.54 -3.46
N ARG A 254 -15.55 3.56 -4.29
CA ARG A 254 -14.62 3.52 -5.41
C ARG A 254 -13.22 3.07 -4.98
N ALA A 255 -12.80 3.42 -3.76
CA ALA A 255 -11.53 3.01 -3.17
C ALA A 255 -11.39 1.49 -2.95
N ASP A 256 -12.49 0.74 -2.83
CA ASP A 256 -12.47 -0.73 -2.78
C ASP A 256 -11.85 -1.36 -4.03
N TYR A 257 -11.78 -0.62 -5.14
CA TYR A 257 -11.14 -1.08 -6.36
C TYR A 257 -9.70 -1.60 -6.13
N LEU A 258 -8.92 -0.94 -5.27
CA LEU A 258 -7.56 -1.40 -4.95
C LEU A 258 -7.59 -2.81 -4.38
N ARG A 259 -8.44 -3.04 -3.37
CA ARG A 259 -8.61 -4.35 -2.73
C ARG A 259 -9.14 -5.39 -3.71
N LEU A 260 -10.15 -5.03 -4.52
CA LEU A 260 -10.79 -5.93 -5.48
C LEU A 260 -9.84 -6.36 -6.61
N ALA A 261 -9.04 -5.43 -7.14
CA ALA A 261 -8.07 -5.75 -8.18
C ALA A 261 -6.88 -6.57 -7.65
N LEU A 262 -6.45 -6.34 -6.40
CA LEU A 262 -5.46 -7.21 -5.73
C LEU A 262 -6.01 -8.61 -5.48
N ASP A 263 -7.27 -8.73 -5.04
CA ASP A 263 -7.95 -10.03 -4.92
C ASP A 263 -7.99 -10.76 -6.27
N ALA A 264 -8.34 -10.07 -7.36
CA ALA A 264 -8.32 -10.63 -8.72
C ALA A 264 -6.90 -11.08 -9.17
N ALA A 265 -5.86 -10.33 -8.78
CA ALA A 265 -4.46 -10.68 -9.04
C ALA A 265 -4.07 -11.98 -8.32
N VAL A 266 -4.43 -12.13 -7.05
CA VAL A 266 -4.18 -13.36 -6.27
C VAL A 266 -4.95 -14.56 -6.86
N ARG A 267 -6.19 -14.35 -7.31
CA ARG A 267 -6.99 -15.42 -7.94
C ARG A 267 -6.42 -15.93 -9.27
N ALA A 268 -5.48 -15.22 -9.88
CA ALA A 268 -4.76 -15.68 -11.08
C ALA A 268 -4.01 -16.99 -10.83
N GLY A 269 -3.65 -17.29 -9.58
CA GLY A 269 -2.90 -18.49 -9.20
C GLY A 269 -1.43 -18.44 -9.58
N TYR A 270 -0.71 -19.52 -9.27
CA TYR A 270 0.71 -19.74 -9.49
C TYR A 270 1.56 -18.69 -8.74
N ASP A 271 2.17 -17.73 -9.43
CA ASP A 271 3.03 -16.71 -8.84
C ASP A 271 2.21 -15.52 -8.29
N THR A 272 1.45 -15.78 -7.22
CA THR A 272 0.37 -14.91 -6.75
C THR A 272 0.84 -13.68 -5.98
N ASP A 273 1.87 -13.82 -5.15
CA ASP A 273 2.57 -12.71 -4.49
C ASP A 273 3.17 -11.76 -5.53
N THR A 274 3.91 -12.26 -6.52
CA THR A 274 4.54 -11.39 -7.52
C THR A 274 3.51 -10.63 -8.36
N VAL A 275 2.49 -11.32 -8.86
CA VAL A 275 1.44 -10.67 -9.67
C VAL A 275 0.69 -9.61 -8.84
N ALA A 276 0.40 -9.89 -7.58
CA ALA A 276 -0.27 -8.95 -6.68
C ALA A 276 0.65 -7.78 -6.26
N ALA A 277 1.95 -8.00 -6.05
CA ALA A 277 2.92 -6.96 -5.73
C ALA A 277 3.09 -5.97 -6.89
N ILE A 278 3.19 -6.49 -8.12
CA ILE A 278 3.24 -5.71 -9.37
C ILE A 278 1.97 -4.87 -9.51
N ALA A 279 0.79 -5.49 -9.38
CA ALA A 279 -0.49 -4.79 -9.46
C ALA A 279 -0.63 -3.73 -8.35
N GLY A 280 -0.21 -4.07 -7.13
CA GLY A 280 -0.25 -3.21 -5.95
C GLY A 280 0.50 -1.91 -6.14
N GLY A 281 1.71 -1.95 -6.70
CA GLY A 281 2.50 -0.73 -6.95
C GLY A 281 1.78 0.28 -7.86
N LEU A 282 1.10 -0.21 -8.90
CA LEU A 282 0.33 0.64 -9.83
C LEU A 282 -1.02 1.08 -9.24
N LEU A 283 -1.73 0.19 -8.55
CA LEU A 283 -2.99 0.53 -7.87
C LEU A 283 -2.76 1.58 -6.79
N GLY A 284 -1.73 1.41 -5.96
CA GLY A 284 -1.31 2.38 -4.95
C GLY A 284 -0.89 3.72 -5.54
N ALA A 285 -0.24 3.71 -6.71
CA ALA A 285 0.10 4.94 -7.42
C ALA A 285 -1.13 5.74 -7.90
N GLY A 286 -2.25 5.10 -8.19
CA GLY A 286 -3.47 5.77 -8.66
C GLY A 286 -4.47 6.10 -7.54
N TYR A 287 -4.64 5.17 -6.59
CA TYR A 287 -5.64 5.27 -5.52
C TYR A 287 -5.06 5.71 -4.19
N GLY A 288 -3.75 5.60 -3.99
CA GLY A 288 -3.04 6.11 -2.83
C GLY A 288 -3.11 5.21 -1.59
N ALA A 289 -2.33 5.60 -0.57
CA ALA A 289 -2.17 4.87 0.68
C ALA A 289 -3.48 4.77 1.47
N SER A 290 -4.35 5.79 1.37
CA SER A 290 -5.63 5.80 2.06
C SER A 290 -6.63 4.76 1.54
N ALA A 291 -6.42 4.21 0.34
CA ALA A 291 -7.21 3.12 -0.21
C ALA A 291 -6.75 1.71 0.23
N VAL A 292 -5.59 1.60 0.90
CA VAL A 292 -5.11 0.32 1.44
C VAL A 292 -5.85 0.03 2.75
N PRO A 293 -6.59 -1.10 2.87
CA PRO A 293 -7.38 -1.42 4.05
C PRO A 293 -6.60 -1.31 5.37
N ALA A 294 -7.17 -0.65 6.37
CA ALA A 294 -6.53 -0.40 7.66
C ALA A 294 -6.15 -1.71 8.38
N ALA A 295 -6.99 -2.74 8.26
CA ALA A 295 -6.70 -4.07 8.81
C ALA A 295 -5.47 -4.73 8.19
N TRP A 296 -5.16 -4.47 6.91
CA TRP A 296 -3.93 -4.93 6.27
C TRP A 296 -2.73 -4.13 6.79
N ARG A 297 -2.88 -2.81 6.90
CA ARG A 297 -1.82 -1.91 7.38
C ARG A 297 -1.34 -2.24 8.80
N VAL A 298 -2.22 -2.76 9.66
CA VAL A 298 -1.88 -3.25 11.01
C VAL A 298 -0.99 -4.49 10.96
N GLN A 299 -1.20 -5.37 9.98
CA GLN A 299 -0.52 -6.67 9.90
C GLN A 299 0.80 -6.61 9.13
N LEU A 300 0.92 -5.67 8.20
CA LEU A 300 2.05 -5.57 7.28
C LEU A 300 3.39 -5.38 7.98
N HIS A 301 4.26 -6.38 7.83
CA HIS A 301 5.63 -6.39 8.35
C HIS A 301 6.53 -7.31 7.51
N GLY A 302 7.84 -7.22 7.70
CA GLY A 302 8.78 -8.13 7.03
C GLY A 302 10.17 -7.55 6.98
N TRP A 303 11.07 -8.17 6.23
CA TRP A 303 12.46 -7.70 6.15
C TRP A 303 12.54 -6.24 5.68
N PRO A 304 13.43 -5.40 6.25
CA PRO A 304 14.45 -5.69 7.28
C PRO A 304 13.95 -5.52 8.73
N GLY A 305 12.65 -5.65 8.98
CA GLY A 305 11.99 -5.32 10.24
C GLY A 305 11.17 -4.03 10.15
N ILE A 306 10.83 -3.58 8.94
CA ILE A 306 9.94 -2.42 8.75
C ILE A 306 8.48 -2.86 8.76
N THR A 307 7.58 -1.90 8.91
CA THR A 307 6.11 -2.08 8.91
C THR A 307 5.47 -1.23 7.81
N ALA A 308 4.15 -1.30 7.67
CA ALA A 308 3.39 -0.38 6.80
C ALA A 308 3.79 1.10 6.96
N ARG A 309 4.02 1.56 8.20
CA ARG A 309 4.47 2.93 8.46
C ARG A 309 5.87 3.20 7.91
N GLY A 310 6.79 2.24 8.06
CA GLY A 310 8.14 2.34 7.50
C GLY A 310 8.13 2.48 5.97
N LEU A 311 7.28 1.70 5.29
CA LEU A 311 7.09 1.79 3.83
C LEU A 311 6.56 3.17 3.40
N VAL A 312 5.58 3.69 4.13
CA VAL A 312 5.05 5.05 3.92
C VAL A 312 6.14 6.10 4.10
N SER A 313 6.89 6.07 5.20
CA SER A 313 7.99 7.01 5.45
C SER A 313 9.07 6.95 4.37
N LEU A 314 9.38 5.74 3.89
CA LEU A 314 10.36 5.51 2.83
C LEU A 314 9.89 6.10 1.50
N ALA A 315 8.65 5.85 1.11
CA ALA A 315 8.05 6.44 -0.10
C ALA A 315 8.03 7.97 -0.03
N SER A 316 7.61 8.56 1.10
CA SER A 316 7.63 10.01 1.30
C SER A 316 9.05 10.59 1.24
N ALA A 317 10.07 9.85 1.70
CA ALA A 317 11.47 10.28 1.65
C ALA A 317 12.02 10.30 0.21
N ILE A 318 11.66 9.30 -0.61
CA ILE A 318 11.98 9.29 -2.04
C ILE A 318 11.33 10.50 -2.74
N GLY A 319 10.04 10.74 -2.50
CA GLY A 319 9.32 11.88 -3.09
C GLY A 319 9.90 13.25 -2.69
N ARG A 320 10.57 13.33 -1.53
CA ARG A 320 11.30 14.53 -1.07
C ARG A 320 12.75 14.59 -1.54
N LYS A 321 13.23 13.60 -2.30
CA LYS A 321 14.61 13.49 -2.81
C LYS A 321 15.66 13.60 -1.68
N GLY A 322 15.44 12.90 -0.58
CA GLY A 322 16.35 12.87 0.57
C GLY A 322 16.33 14.12 1.47
N LYS A 323 15.49 15.12 1.18
CA LYS A 323 15.29 16.26 2.09
C LYS A 323 14.62 15.79 3.39
N PRO A 324 14.99 16.34 4.56
CA PRO A 324 14.41 15.97 5.84
C PRO A 324 12.92 16.30 5.91
N ASP A 325 12.22 15.67 6.85
CA ASP A 325 10.81 15.98 7.11
C ASP A 325 10.79 17.09 8.15
N GLU A 326 10.28 18.26 7.77
CA GLU A 326 10.26 19.44 8.63
C GLU A 326 8.99 19.52 9.50
N PHE A 327 8.21 18.44 9.54
CA PHE A 327 6.98 18.41 10.33
C PHE A 327 7.26 18.44 11.84
N ASP A 328 6.67 19.40 12.54
CA ASP A 328 6.74 19.51 14.00
C ASP A 328 5.70 18.60 14.68
N PHE A 329 6.18 17.50 15.27
CA PHE A 329 5.38 16.53 16.02
C PHE A 329 5.07 16.95 17.46
N SER A 330 5.57 18.10 17.92
CA SER A 330 5.27 18.61 19.26
C SER A 330 3.85 19.15 19.37
N TYR A 331 3.22 19.50 18.24
CA TYR A 331 1.87 20.07 18.17
C TYR A 331 1.68 21.23 19.16
N PRO A 332 2.54 22.27 19.11
CA PRO A 332 2.42 23.40 20.01
C PRO A 332 1.03 24.02 19.78
N HIS A 333 0.33 24.38 20.84
CA HIS A 333 -1.01 25.00 20.83
C HIS A 333 -2.24 24.06 20.76
N SER A 334 -2.11 22.74 20.91
CA SER A 334 -3.26 21.84 21.07
C SER A 334 -3.45 21.39 22.52
N SER A 335 -4.69 21.33 23.02
CA SER A 335 -4.98 20.61 24.27
C SER A 335 -4.91 19.12 24.01
N VAL A 336 -3.81 18.49 24.42
CA VAL A 336 -3.50 17.10 24.04
C VAL A 336 -3.98 16.06 25.06
N ASP A 337 -4.26 16.46 26.30
CA ASP A 337 -4.51 15.54 27.43
C ASP A 337 -5.96 15.05 27.55
N THR A 338 -6.83 15.40 26.60
CA THR A 338 -8.21 14.93 26.59
C THR A 338 -8.26 13.41 26.49
N CYS A 339 -8.97 12.75 27.39
CA CYS A 339 -9.25 11.32 27.34
C CYS A 339 -10.59 11.03 28.04
N VAL A 340 -11.57 10.52 27.30
CA VAL A 340 -12.92 10.20 27.82
C VAL A 340 -13.39 8.85 27.27
N ARG A 341 -14.32 8.19 27.96
CA ARG A 341 -14.97 6.99 27.40
C ARG A 341 -16.00 7.37 26.36
N HIS A 342 -16.14 6.53 25.34
CA HIS A 342 -17.19 6.67 24.34
C HIS A 342 -18.57 6.48 24.99
N PRO A 343 -19.60 7.28 24.66
CA PRO A 343 -20.89 7.29 25.35
C PRO A 343 -21.65 5.97 25.27
N TYR A 344 -21.36 5.14 24.27
CA TYR A 344 -22.04 3.85 24.06
C TYR A 344 -21.16 2.61 24.24
N ASP A 345 -19.84 2.76 24.44
CA ASP A 345 -18.94 1.62 24.65
C ASP A 345 -17.79 2.00 25.59
N ASN A 346 -17.78 1.41 26.78
CA ASN A 346 -16.74 1.68 27.77
C ASN A 346 -15.35 1.20 27.36
N GLY A 347 -15.22 0.27 26.40
CA GLY A 347 -13.93 -0.18 25.87
C GLY A 347 -13.44 0.62 24.67
N VAL A 348 -14.08 1.74 24.32
CA VAL A 348 -13.54 2.71 23.37
C VAL A 348 -13.26 4.01 24.11
N LEU A 349 -12.00 4.45 24.09
CA LEU A 349 -11.57 5.74 24.64
C LEU A 349 -11.38 6.73 23.50
N LEU A 350 -11.89 7.94 23.68
CA LEU A 350 -11.76 9.07 22.76
C LEU A 350 -10.76 10.06 23.35
N GLY A 351 -9.70 10.39 22.61
CA GLY A 351 -8.68 11.28 23.15
C GLY A 351 -7.92 12.17 22.17
N GLY A 352 -7.00 12.94 22.75
CA GLY A 352 -5.90 13.63 22.09
C GLY A 352 -4.59 12.83 22.17
N ILE A 353 -3.52 13.35 21.59
CA ILE A 353 -2.21 12.68 21.53
C ILE A 353 -1.54 12.57 22.92
N GLY A 354 -1.90 13.41 23.88
CA GLY A 354 -1.44 13.30 25.26
C GLY A 354 -1.91 12.01 25.92
N ALA A 355 -3.12 11.53 25.58
CA ALA A 355 -3.63 10.24 26.02
C ALA A 355 -2.84 9.05 25.44
N LEU A 356 -2.22 9.19 24.26
CA LEU A 356 -1.29 8.18 23.74
C LEU A 356 0.03 8.20 24.50
N ARG A 357 0.58 9.40 24.75
CA ARG A 357 1.84 9.59 25.49
C ARG A 357 1.76 9.16 26.96
N GLN A 358 0.56 9.25 27.53
CA GLN A 358 0.23 8.76 28.88
C GLN A 358 -0.89 7.71 28.77
N LEU A 359 -0.58 6.61 28.10
CA LEU A 359 -1.54 5.57 27.74
C LEU A 359 -2.24 4.97 28.99
N PRO A 360 -3.58 4.99 29.07
CA PRO A 360 -4.30 4.29 30.12
C PRO A 360 -3.99 2.78 30.09
N ALA A 361 -3.79 2.19 31.27
CA ALA A 361 -3.28 0.82 31.41
C ALA A 361 -4.21 -0.24 30.82
N GLU A 362 -5.51 0.07 30.71
CA GLU A 362 -6.48 -0.83 30.09
C GLU A 362 -6.41 -0.88 28.54
N VAL A 363 -5.72 0.06 27.89
CA VAL A 363 -5.67 0.14 26.42
C VAL A 363 -4.69 -0.88 25.85
N ASP A 364 -5.16 -1.67 24.88
CA ASP A 364 -4.39 -2.71 24.19
C ASP A 364 -4.54 -2.68 22.66
N ALA A 365 -5.08 -1.57 22.12
CA ALA A 365 -5.02 -1.18 20.71
C ALA A 365 -5.17 0.34 20.52
N VAL A 366 -4.52 0.89 19.48
CA VAL A 366 -4.52 2.34 19.20
C VAL A 366 -4.86 2.62 17.72
N VAL A 367 -5.73 3.61 17.52
CA VAL A 367 -6.09 4.19 16.22
C VAL A 367 -5.82 5.69 16.26
N SER A 368 -4.84 6.15 15.49
CA SER A 368 -4.36 7.53 15.51
C SER A 368 -4.70 8.25 14.22
N MET A 369 -5.53 9.28 14.31
CA MET A 369 -6.01 10.05 13.15
C MET A 369 -5.08 11.20 12.73
N CYS A 370 -3.84 11.21 13.22
CA CYS A 370 -2.86 12.26 13.01
C CYS A 370 -1.49 11.66 12.74
N ARG A 371 -0.57 12.47 12.22
CA ARG A 371 0.82 12.06 12.11
C ARG A 371 1.41 11.91 13.51
N LEU A 372 2.29 10.93 13.70
CA LEU A 372 2.92 10.68 14.99
C LEU A 372 4.44 10.70 14.85
N ALA A 373 5.16 11.07 15.90
CA ALA A 373 6.59 10.83 15.97
C ALA A 373 6.86 9.32 16.07
N ASP A 374 8.07 8.87 15.73
CA ASP A 374 8.42 7.44 15.82
C ASP A 374 8.36 6.92 17.27
N GLU A 375 8.69 7.77 18.24
CA GLU A 375 8.60 7.45 19.68
C GLU A 375 7.16 7.31 20.19
N ASP A 376 6.19 7.92 19.52
CA ASP A 376 4.77 7.82 19.86
C ASP A 376 4.16 6.51 19.32
N MET A 377 4.82 5.83 18.37
CA MET A 377 4.34 4.57 17.81
C MET A 377 4.58 3.41 18.77
N ARG A 378 3.57 2.55 18.90
CA ARG A 378 3.60 1.37 19.78
C ARG A 378 3.95 0.14 18.97
N ALA A 379 4.95 -0.61 19.41
CA ALA A 379 5.34 -1.89 18.82
C ALA A 379 4.83 -3.10 19.62
N ASP A 380 4.37 -2.86 20.85
CA ASP A 380 3.89 -3.86 21.81
C ASP A 380 2.40 -4.20 21.65
N MET A 381 1.66 -3.43 20.86
CA MET A 381 0.23 -3.61 20.61
C MET A 381 -0.15 -3.18 19.19
N PRO A 382 -1.32 -3.60 18.66
CA PRO A 382 -1.84 -3.08 17.41
C PRO A 382 -1.98 -1.55 17.46
N HIS A 383 -1.27 -0.87 16.57
CA HIS A 383 -1.31 0.58 16.44
C HIS A 383 -1.33 0.95 14.96
N VAL A 384 -2.42 1.57 14.52
CA VAL A 384 -2.54 2.09 13.15
C VAL A 384 -2.58 3.61 13.12
N GLU A 385 -1.84 4.18 12.17
CA GLU A 385 -1.87 5.61 11.87
C GLU A 385 -2.77 5.88 10.65
N VAL A 386 -3.91 6.53 10.84
CA VAL A 386 -4.85 6.93 9.78
C VAL A 386 -4.74 8.45 9.57
N ARG A 387 -4.04 8.91 8.53
CA ARG A 387 -3.71 10.34 8.38
C ARG A 387 -4.89 11.19 7.86
N LEU A 388 -5.79 11.58 8.75
CA LEU A 388 -6.83 12.58 8.47
C LEU A 388 -6.32 13.99 8.74
N ILE A 389 -6.49 14.89 7.76
CA ILE A 389 -6.19 16.32 7.91
C ILE A 389 -7.48 17.04 8.29
N ASP A 390 -7.40 17.91 9.30
CA ASP A 390 -8.54 18.69 9.75
C ASP A 390 -8.77 19.93 8.85
N ARG A 391 -9.07 19.64 7.59
CA ARG A 391 -9.28 20.60 6.50
C ARG A 391 -10.42 20.10 5.63
N PRO A 392 -11.36 20.98 5.23
CA PRO A 392 -12.55 20.57 4.48
C PRO A 392 -12.29 20.26 3.00
N GLU A 393 -11.11 20.62 2.48
CA GLU A 393 -10.74 20.42 1.08
C GLU A 393 -10.63 18.94 0.74
N ARG A 394 -11.19 18.53 -0.40
CA ARG A 394 -11.20 17.12 -0.84
C ARG A 394 -9.78 16.58 -1.08
N ASP A 395 -8.89 17.41 -1.60
CA ASP A 395 -7.49 17.00 -1.85
C ASP A 395 -6.73 16.70 -0.57
N GLU A 396 -7.16 17.20 0.58
CA GLU A 396 -6.50 16.99 1.88
C GLU A 396 -6.90 15.64 2.53
N ASN A 397 -7.98 15.01 2.06
CA ASN A 397 -8.48 13.73 2.55
C ASN A 397 -9.03 12.88 1.39
N PRO A 398 -8.16 12.29 0.55
CA PRO A 398 -8.61 11.39 -0.52
C PRO A 398 -9.37 10.20 0.08
N HIS A 399 -10.47 9.82 -0.57
CA HIS A 399 -11.37 8.74 -0.16
C HIS A 399 -11.95 8.90 1.25
N LEU A 400 -12.23 10.13 1.69
CA LEU A 400 -12.69 10.43 3.05
C LEU A 400 -13.74 9.45 3.59
N ASP A 401 -14.82 9.20 2.83
CA ASP A 401 -15.92 8.34 3.30
C ASP A 401 -15.45 6.89 3.50
N PHE A 402 -14.63 6.36 2.59
CA PHE A 402 -13.99 5.05 2.72
C PHE A 402 -13.09 5.00 3.95
N VAL A 403 -12.20 5.98 4.12
CA VAL A 403 -11.24 6.01 5.24
C VAL A 403 -11.98 6.03 6.59
N LEU A 404 -13.03 6.83 6.72
CA LEU A 404 -13.86 6.87 7.92
C LEU A 404 -14.52 5.51 8.18
N HIS A 405 -15.15 4.93 7.16
CA HIS A 405 -15.85 3.66 7.27
C HIS A 405 -14.91 2.48 7.58
N ASP A 406 -13.79 2.37 6.86
CA ASP A 406 -12.78 1.33 7.01
C ASP A 406 -12.09 1.40 8.39
N THR A 407 -11.78 2.61 8.86
CA THR A 407 -11.23 2.81 10.22
C THR A 407 -12.22 2.36 11.29
N VAL A 408 -13.52 2.65 11.13
CA VAL A 408 -14.54 2.19 12.07
C VAL A 408 -14.70 0.67 12.04
N ARG A 409 -14.63 0.02 10.87
CA ARG A 409 -14.60 -1.45 10.78
C ARG A 409 -13.42 -2.06 11.52
N LEU A 410 -12.25 -1.41 11.50
CA LEU A 410 -11.09 -1.85 12.26
C LEU A 410 -11.32 -1.69 13.78
N ILE A 411 -11.90 -0.58 14.22
CA ILE A 411 -12.28 -0.40 15.63
C ILE A 411 -13.27 -1.49 16.06
N GLU A 412 -14.31 -1.76 15.25
CA GLU A 412 -15.28 -2.84 15.47
C GLU A 412 -14.59 -4.21 15.55
N GLN A 413 -13.59 -4.47 14.71
CA GLN A 413 -12.79 -5.69 14.78
C GLN A 413 -12.04 -5.81 16.11
N PHE A 414 -11.29 -4.79 16.52
CA PHE A 414 -10.58 -4.80 17.80
C PHE A 414 -11.55 -5.02 18.98
N ARG A 415 -12.73 -4.39 18.94
CA ARG A 415 -13.75 -4.59 19.98
C ARG A 415 -14.31 -6.01 20.00
N ARG A 416 -14.52 -6.65 18.84
CA ARG A 416 -14.90 -8.08 18.77
C ARG A 416 -13.81 -9.01 19.31
N GLU A 417 -12.54 -8.62 19.21
CA GLU A 417 -11.40 -9.32 19.81
C GLU A 417 -11.27 -9.07 21.32
N GLY A 418 -12.15 -8.26 21.92
CA GLY A 418 -12.15 -7.95 23.36
C GLY A 418 -11.20 -6.82 23.77
N ARG A 419 -10.54 -6.16 22.82
CA ARG A 419 -9.53 -5.12 23.05
C ARG A 419 -10.13 -3.79 23.46
N THR A 420 -9.55 -3.10 24.42
CA THR A 420 -9.88 -1.70 24.71
C THR A 420 -9.09 -0.77 23.78
N VAL A 421 -9.80 0.05 23.02
CA VAL A 421 -9.21 0.82 21.91
C VAL A 421 -9.11 2.31 22.26
N LEU A 422 -7.93 2.90 22.13
CA LEU A 422 -7.78 4.35 22.10
C LEU A 422 -7.95 4.86 20.67
N VAL A 423 -8.97 5.70 20.45
CA VAL A 423 -9.23 6.41 19.21
C VAL A 423 -8.90 7.88 19.43
N HIS A 424 -7.85 8.39 18.78
CA HIS A 424 -7.38 9.75 19.07
C HIS A 424 -6.86 10.50 17.85
N CYS A 425 -6.89 11.82 17.92
CA CYS A 425 -6.19 12.72 17.01
C CYS A 425 -5.27 13.62 17.85
N VAL A 426 -4.92 14.80 17.35
CA VAL A 426 -4.04 15.72 18.10
C VAL A 426 -4.74 16.23 19.37
N GLY A 427 -5.84 16.98 19.23
CA GLY A 427 -6.50 17.65 20.35
C GLY A 427 -7.94 17.19 20.66
N ALA A 428 -8.40 16.11 20.04
CA ALA A 428 -9.77 15.61 20.13
C ALA A 428 -10.88 16.60 19.67
N TYR A 429 -10.54 17.64 18.89
CA TYR A 429 -11.54 18.66 18.50
C TYR A 429 -12.42 18.26 17.32
N SER A 430 -11.89 17.56 16.32
CA SER A 430 -12.59 17.35 15.04
C SER A 430 -12.59 15.88 14.62
N ARG A 431 -11.41 15.30 14.37
CA ARG A 431 -11.27 13.91 13.89
C ARG A 431 -11.76 12.86 14.90
N THR A 432 -11.29 12.93 16.15
CA THR A 432 -11.73 12.03 17.24
C THR A 432 -13.25 11.99 17.41
N PRO A 433 -13.95 13.13 17.58
CA PRO A 433 -15.40 13.13 17.74
C PRO A 433 -16.13 12.65 16.47
N THR A 434 -15.57 12.89 15.27
CA THR A 434 -16.12 12.29 14.03
C THR A 434 -16.06 10.77 14.05
N MET A 435 -14.93 10.16 14.41
CA MET A 435 -14.83 8.70 14.49
C MET A 435 -15.71 8.13 15.60
N GLY A 436 -15.72 8.77 16.77
CA GLY A 436 -16.62 8.39 17.86
C GLY A 436 -18.08 8.39 17.39
N ALA A 437 -18.52 9.47 16.72
CA ALA A 437 -19.88 9.57 16.21
C ALA A 437 -20.21 8.46 15.19
N LEU A 438 -19.32 8.19 14.23
CA LEU A 438 -19.55 7.16 13.21
C LEU A 438 -19.60 5.75 13.82
N TYR A 439 -18.66 5.45 14.71
CA TYR A 439 -18.64 4.19 15.46
C TYR A 439 -19.93 4.02 16.30
N GLY A 440 -20.30 5.05 17.06
CA GLY A 440 -21.49 5.04 17.89
C GLY A 440 -22.79 4.91 17.10
N ALA A 441 -22.89 5.60 15.96
CA ALA A 441 -24.04 5.51 15.05
C ALA A 441 -24.26 4.08 14.56
N ARG A 442 -23.17 3.41 14.13
CA ARG A 442 -23.21 2.01 13.67
C ARG A 442 -23.50 1.03 14.80
N LEU A 443 -22.89 1.23 15.97
CA LEU A 443 -23.11 0.39 17.14
C LEU A 443 -24.58 0.43 17.62
N ARG A 444 -25.24 1.58 17.52
CA ARG A 444 -26.59 1.80 18.07
C ARG A 444 -27.70 1.80 17.02
N GLY A 445 -27.37 1.80 15.74
CA GLY A 445 -28.36 1.93 14.65
C GLY A 445 -29.05 3.30 14.63
N ILE A 446 -28.34 4.36 15.01
CA ILE A 446 -28.86 5.74 15.07
C ILE A 446 -28.20 6.64 14.02
N SER A 447 -28.71 7.85 13.83
CA SER A 447 -28.11 8.79 12.87
C SER A 447 -26.73 9.28 13.32
N GLY A 448 -25.85 9.58 12.36
CA GLY A 448 -24.53 10.17 12.65
C GLY A 448 -24.62 11.52 13.36
N ASP A 449 -25.66 12.33 13.10
CA ASP A 449 -25.88 13.60 13.78
C ASP A 449 -26.35 13.38 15.24
N GLU A 450 -27.14 12.34 15.50
CA GLU A 450 -27.54 11.94 16.86
C GLU A 450 -26.35 11.43 17.67
N ALA A 451 -25.60 10.47 17.13
CA ALA A 451 -24.39 9.97 17.78
C ALA A 451 -23.35 11.08 18.01
N LEU A 452 -23.25 12.05 17.08
CA LEU A 452 -22.37 13.19 17.27
C LEU A 452 -22.82 14.06 18.44
N ARG A 453 -24.12 14.31 18.64
CA ARG A 453 -24.59 15.08 19.81
C ARG A 453 -24.15 14.43 21.11
N ASP A 454 -24.33 13.13 21.25
CA ASP A 454 -23.99 12.40 22.48
C ASP A 454 -22.46 12.34 22.68
N VAL A 455 -21.68 12.22 21.61
CA VAL A 455 -20.21 12.33 21.69
C VAL A 455 -19.77 13.73 22.12
N LEU A 456 -20.47 14.79 21.70
CA LEU A 456 -20.18 16.16 22.12
C LEU A 456 -20.55 16.42 23.60
N GLU A 457 -21.43 15.63 24.21
CA GLU A 457 -21.70 15.72 25.66
C GLU A 457 -20.46 15.32 26.48
N VAL A 458 -19.72 14.31 26.03
CA VAL A 458 -18.46 13.87 26.67
C VAL A 458 -17.22 14.60 26.14
N LEU A 459 -17.32 15.29 24.99
CA LEU A 459 -16.28 16.13 24.40
C LEU A 459 -16.81 17.55 24.11
N PRO A 460 -17.10 18.38 25.13
CA PRO A 460 -17.81 19.65 24.95
C PRO A 460 -17.05 20.70 24.12
N ASN A 461 -15.72 20.59 24.03
CA ASN A 461 -14.89 21.50 23.25
C ASN A 461 -14.74 21.08 21.78
N ALA A 462 -15.34 19.97 21.37
CA ALA A 462 -15.23 19.45 20.02
C ALA A 462 -16.11 20.22 19.02
N HIS A 463 -15.58 20.37 17.81
CA HIS A 463 -16.20 21.07 16.69
C HIS A 463 -15.72 20.44 15.36
N PRO A 464 -16.23 19.25 14.98
CA PRO A 464 -15.92 18.66 13.68
C PRO A 464 -16.17 19.61 12.53
N ASN A 465 -15.24 19.63 11.56
CA ASN A 465 -15.36 20.46 10.37
C ASN A 465 -16.55 20.04 9.48
N SER A 466 -16.90 20.91 8.52
CA SER A 466 -18.06 20.72 7.65
C SER A 466 -17.97 19.47 6.76
N ALA A 467 -16.77 19.10 6.30
CA ALA A 467 -16.55 17.92 5.47
C ALA A 467 -16.83 16.64 6.26
N PHE A 468 -16.31 16.53 7.48
CA PHE A 468 -16.55 15.39 8.36
C PHE A 468 -18.01 15.26 8.78
N ARG A 469 -18.68 16.36 9.14
CA ARG A 469 -20.13 16.35 9.40
C ARG A 469 -20.94 15.88 8.19
N SER A 470 -20.52 16.28 6.99
CA SER A 470 -21.19 15.86 5.76
C SER A 470 -20.94 14.38 5.47
N ALA A 471 -19.74 13.87 5.75
CA ALA A 471 -19.43 12.44 5.63
C ALA A 471 -20.25 11.59 6.62
N LEU A 472 -20.43 12.04 7.87
CA LEU A 472 -21.30 11.38 8.86
C LEU A 472 -22.75 11.24 8.39
N ARG A 473 -23.26 12.18 7.59
CA ARG A 473 -24.60 12.09 7.00
C ARG A 473 -24.66 11.14 5.81
N ARG A 474 -23.62 11.09 4.97
CA ARG A 474 -23.57 10.18 3.81
C ARG A 474 -23.41 8.72 4.22
N LEU A 475 -22.64 8.45 5.27
CA LEU A 475 -22.34 7.10 5.78
C LEU A 475 -23.46 6.47 6.62
N GLN A 476 -24.69 7.02 6.59
CA GLN A 476 -25.80 6.50 7.37
C GLN A 476 -26.42 5.28 6.70
N THR A 477 -26.51 4.18 7.45
CA THR A 477 -27.26 2.98 7.07
C THR A 477 -28.76 3.24 7.13
N GLN A 478 -29.51 2.75 6.13
CA GLN A 478 -30.95 3.00 5.89
C GLN A 478 -31.96 2.49 6.95
N GLN A 479 -31.55 2.15 8.16
CA GLN A 479 -32.47 1.58 9.17
C GLN A 479 -33.58 2.54 9.65
N THR A 480 -33.55 3.82 9.30
CA THR A 480 -34.54 4.81 9.75
C THR A 480 -35.67 5.10 8.76
N ALA A 481 -35.60 4.63 7.49
CA ALA A 481 -36.64 4.93 6.50
C ALA A 481 -37.90 4.04 6.66
N ASP A 482 -37.73 2.77 7.05
CA ASP A 482 -38.87 1.84 7.21
C ASP A 482 -39.56 1.98 8.59
N GLY A 483 -38.83 2.38 9.63
CA GLY A 483 -39.39 2.61 10.97
C GLY A 483 -40.35 3.81 11.08
N GLN A 484 -40.38 4.71 10.08
CA GLN A 484 -41.35 5.80 9.99
C GLN A 484 -42.59 5.45 9.15
N ARG A 485 -42.50 4.47 8.23
CA ARG A 485 -43.67 4.01 7.45
C ARG A 485 -44.57 3.06 8.26
N GLU A 486 -44.00 2.26 9.16
CA GLU A 486 -44.80 1.37 10.02
C GLU A 486 -45.47 2.07 11.22
N ARG A 487 -45.07 3.30 11.57
CA ARG A 487 -45.73 4.10 12.62
C ARG A 487 -46.85 5.02 12.10
N SER A 488 -47.12 4.97 10.80
CA SER A 488 -48.19 5.73 10.14
C SER A 488 -49.22 4.84 9.44
N SER A 489 -49.28 3.56 9.81
CA SER A 489 -50.30 2.58 9.37
C SER A 489 -51.27 2.23 10.48
#